data_AF-A0A3P7F8C9-F1
#
_entry.id   AF-A0A3P7F8C9-F1
#
_cell.length_a   1.000
_cell.length_b   1.000
_cell.length_c   1.000
_cell.angle_alpha   90.00
_cell.angle_beta   90.00
_cell.angle_gamma   90.00
#
_symmetry.space_group_name_H-M   'P 1'
#
loop_
_entity.id
_entity.type
_entity.pdbx_description
1 polymer ?
#
loop_
_entity_poly.entity_id
_entity_poly.type
_entity_poly.pdbx_seq_one_letter_code
_entity_poly.pdbx_strand_id
1 'polypeptide(L)' 'MSGNGTVCSNCKTSQTSLWRRAPEGDVVCNACGLYRKMHGVSFSPSPKLRFEL' A
#
# COMPACT_ATOMS: atom_id res chain seq x y z
N MET A 1 15.49 -7.07 5.85
CA MET A 1 14.75 -7.07 7.13
C MET A 1 13.31 -6.63 6.85
N SER A 2 12.41 -7.55 6.52
CA SER A 2 10.98 -7.22 6.36
C SER A 2 10.34 -7.18 7.74
N GLY A 3 10.05 -5.97 8.22
CA GLY A 3 9.67 -5.68 9.59
C GLY A 3 8.33 -6.28 10.04
N ASN A 4 8.37 -6.91 11.22
CA ASN A 4 7.48 -6.62 12.35
C ASN A 4 5.96 -6.56 12.06
N GLY A 5 5.38 -7.58 11.40
CA GLY A 5 3.93 -7.83 11.39
C GLY A 5 3.03 -6.72 10.83
N THR A 6 3.60 -5.74 10.14
CA THR A 6 2.85 -4.60 9.62
C THR A 6 2.15 -5.02 8.33
N VAL A 7 0.84 -4.78 8.25
CA VAL A 7 0.01 -5.10 7.07
C VAL A 7 -0.69 -3.85 6.57
N CYS A 8 -0.79 -3.71 5.26
CA CYS A 8 -1.48 -2.59 4.64
C CYS A 8 -2.96 -2.59 5.02
N SER A 9 -3.46 -1.51 5.58
CA SER A 9 -4.87 -1.43 5.99
C SER A 9 -5.84 -1.57 4.81
N ASN A 10 -5.41 -1.18 3.60
CA ASN A 10 -6.20 -1.22 2.37
C ASN A 10 -6.11 -2.58 1.62
N CYS A 11 -4.92 -3.02 1.23
CA CYS A 11 -4.74 -4.24 0.42
C CYS A 11 -4.20 -5.45 1.18
N LYS A 12 -3.95 -5.31 2.49
CA LYS A 12 -3.44 -6.37 3.39
C LYS A 12 -2.09 -6.98 3.00
N THR A 13 -1.35 -6.39 2.05
CA THR A 13 0.03 -6.81 1.78
C THR A 13 0.89 -6.62 3.04
N SER A 14 1.74 -7.60 3.34
CA SER A 14 2.83 -7.52 4.32
C SER A 14 4.18 -7.23 3.65
N GLN A 15 4.20 -7.17 2.31
CA GLN A 15 5.38 -6.94 1.51
C GLN A 15 5.24 -5.60 0.80
N THR A 16 6.11 -4.66 1.18
CA THR A 16 6.19 -3.36 0.54
C THR A 16 7.58 -2.77 0.74
N SER A 17 8.03 -1.96 -0.22
CA SER A 17 9.30 -1.24 -0.13
C SER A 17 9.27 -0.07 0.87
N LEU A 18 8.08 0.49 1.12
CA LEU A 18 7.90 1.62 2.04
C LEU A 18 6.49 1.62 2.62
N TRP A 19 6.39 1.77 3.93
CA TRP A 19 5.13 2.00 4.62
C TRP A 19 4.80 3.49 4.63
N ARG A 20 3.57 3.84 4.28
CA ARG A 20 3.04 5.20 4.31
C ARG A 20 1.96 5.30 5.39
N ARG A 21 1.83 6.48 6.01
CA ARG A 21 0.72 6.80 6.90
C ARG A 21 -0.30 7.63 6.15
N ALA A 22 -1.55 7.18 6.17
CA ALA A 22 -2.69 7.94 5.70
C ALA A 22 -2.95 9.15 6.62
N PRO A 23 -3.60 10.21 6.12
CA PRO A 23 -4.03 11.34 6.96
C PRO A 23 -4.99 10.91 8.09
N GLU A 24 -5.69 9.79 7.93
CA GLU A 24 -6.57 9.18 8.93
C GLU A 24 -5.79 8.45 10.05
N GLY A 25 -4.46 8.31 9.90
CA GLY A 25 -3.61 7.56 10.83
C GLY A 25 -3.34 6.11 10.43
N ASP A 26 -4.07 5.57 9.44
CA ASP A 26 -3.89 4.19 8.98
C ASP A 26 -2.54 3.95 8.30
N VAL A 27 -1.96 2.77 8.56
CA VAL A 27 -0.74 2.33 7.86
C VAL A 27 -1.12 1.65 6.55
N VAL A 28 -0.56 2.13 5.45
CA VAL A 28 -0.79 1.60 4.09
C VAL A 28 0.54 1.35 3.38
N CYS A 29 0.55 0.45 2.40
CA CYS A 29 1.74 0.21 1.59
C CYS A 29 2.02 1.38 0.64
N ASN A 30 3.23 1.42 0.07
CA ASN A 30 3.66 2.47 -0.84
C ASN A 30 2.68 2.64 -2.02
N ALA A 31 2.24 1.54 -2.62
CA ALA A 31 1.31 1.55 -3.74
C ALA A 31 -0.05 2.16 -3.36
N CYS A 32 -0.66 1.70 -2.26
CA CYS A 32 -1.95 2.23 -1.78
C CYS A 32 -1.86 3.70 -1.38
N GLY A 33 -0.76 4.13 -0.75
CA GLY A 33 -0.58 5.52 -0.34
C GLY A 33 -0.36 6.46 -1.53
N LEU A 34 0.41 6.04 -2.53
CA LEU A 34 0.58 6.80 -3.78
C LEU A 34 -0.73 6.88 -4.57
N TYR A 35 -1.47 5.77 -4.60
CA TYR A 35 -2.77 5.70 -5.24
C TYR A 35 -3.75 6.72 -4.65
N ARG A 36 -3.89 6.77 -3.32
CA ARG A 36 -4.73 7.75 -2.62
C ARG A 36 -4.33 9.19 -2.93
N LYS A 37 -3.04 9.47 -3.07
CA LYS A 37 -2.52 10.82 -3.34
C LYS A 37 -2.80 11.28 -4.77
N MET A 38 -2.72 10.38 -5.76
CA MET A 38 -2.87 10.77 -7.17
C MET A 38 -4.32 10.85 -7.63
N HIS A 39 -5.21 9.99 -7.12
CA HIS A 39 -6.56 9.87 -7.70
C HIS A 39 -7.69 10.34 -6.79
N GLY A 40 -7.51 10.51 -5.47
CA GLY A 40 -8.59 10.91 -4.55
C GLY A 40 -9.77 9.93 -4.44
N VAL A 41 -9.90 8.97 -5.36
CA VAL A 41 -10.93 7.93 -5.44
C VAL A 41 -10.28 6.57 -5.64
N SER A 42 -10.59 5.64 -4.73
CA SER A 42 -10.28 4.21 -4.76
C SER A 42 -10.71 3.57 -6.09
N PHE A 43 -9.78 3.41 -7.02
CA PHE A 43 -9.95 2.58 -8.21
C PHE A 43 -8.86 1.53 -8.20
N SER A 44 -9.28 0.29 -8.43
CA SER A 44 -8.44 -0.89 -8.37
C SER A 44 -7.88 -1.19 -9.76
N PRO A 45 -6.60 -0.90 -10.07
CA PRO A 45 -5.94 -1.64 -11.13
C PRO A 45 -5.58 -3.01 -10.56
N SER A 46 -6.39 -4.00 -10.98
CA SER A 46 -6.10 -5.43 -11.18
C SER A 46 -4.99 -6.12 -10.34
N PRO A 47 -5.24 -7.34 -9.80
CA PRO A 47 -4.29 -8.11 -8.98
C PRO A 47 -3.07 -8.72 -9.73
N LYS A 48 -2.58 -8.10 -10.81
CA LYS A 48 -1.50 -8.61 -11.67
C LYS A 48 -0.38 -7.59 -11.89
N LEU A 49 0.14 -6.98 -10.83
CA LEU A 49 1.49 -6.41 -10.85
C LEU A 49 2.30 -6.92 -9.66
N ARG A 50 2.44 -8.24 -9.60
CA ARG A 50 3.62 -8.91 -9.03
C ARG A 50 4.79 -8.55 -9.95
N PHE A 51 5.36 -7.36 -9.77
CA PHE A 51 6.65 -7.03 -10.37
C PHE A 51 7.71 -7.69 -9.48
N GLU A 52 8.13 -8.88 -9.88
CA GLU A 52 9.50 -9.31 -9.64
C GLU A 52 10.38 -8.50 -10.60
N LEU A 53 10.98 -7.43 -10.06
CA LEU A 53 12.31 -6.92 -10.42
C LEU A 53 13.01 -6.53 -9.11
#